data_AF-A0A3D0MT51-F1
#
_entry.id   AF-A0A3D0MT51-F1
#
_cell.length_a   1.000
_cell.length_b   1.000
_cell.length_c   1.000
_cell.angle_alpha   90.00
_cell.angle_beta   90.00
_cell.angle_gamma   90.00
#
_symmetry.space_group_name_H-M   'P 1'
#
loop_
_entity.id
_entity.type
_entity.pdbx_description
1 polymer ?
#
loop_
_entity_poly.entity_id
_entity_poly.type
_entity_poly.pdbx_seq_one_letter_code
_entity_poly.pdbx_strand_id
1 'polypeptide(L)'
;FRKLTNDGVVHYTMYYHYARLIEALYAAERMEELLHDPDITGSELRITSSELQPEGIGVIEAPRGTLIHHYQVDEKGAITKVNLIVATGHNNYAMNKGVEMVARQYVHGGTVKEGALNRMEHVIRCYDPCLSCSTHAVGRMPLKMTIVDENGREIRTVEKN
;
A
#
# COMPACT_ATOMS: atom_id res chain seq x y z
N PHE A 1 -7.48 -12.43 16.68
CA PHE A 1 -7.67 -11.83 15.35
C PHE A 1 -8.53 -12.69 14.42
N ARG A 2 -8.07 -13.86 13.94
CA ARG A 2 -8.83 -14.71 12.99
C ARG A 2 -10.22 -15.16 13.46
N LYS A 3 -10.45 -15.26 14.78
CA LYS A 3 -11.77 -15.61 15.36
C LYS A 3 -12.86 -14.54 15.18
N LEU A 4 -12.55 -13.38 14.57
CA LEU A 4 -13.50 -12.30 14.35
C LEU A 4 -14.49 -12.58 13.20
N THR A 5 -14.18 -13.53 12.32
CA THR A 5 -15.06 -13.96 11.22
C THR A 5 -15.14 -15.48 11.19
N ASN A 6 -16.22 -16.00 10.59
CA ASN A 6 -16.49 -17.44 10.54
C ASN A 6 -15.54 -18.21 9.62
N ASP A 7 -14.95 -17.53 8.64
CA ASP A 7 -14.00 -18.07 7.65
C ASP A 7 -12.53 -17.78 7.99
N GLY A 8 -12.27 -17.04 9.08
CA GLY A 8 -10.93 -16.64 9.48
C GLY A 8 -10.34 -15.44 8.73
N VAL A 9 -11.04 -14.92 7.71
CA VAL A 9 -10.60 -13.78 6.91
C VAL A 9 -11.27 -12.49 7.39
N VAL A 10 -10.48 -11.59 7.97
CA VAL A 10 -11.00 -10.32 8.51
C VAL A 10 -11.03 -9.25 7.42
N HIS A 11 -12.20 -9.04 6.82
CA HIS A 11 -12.37 -8.11 5.69
C HIS A 11 -12.58 -6.63 6.06
N TYR A 12 -12.81 -6.29 7.33
CA TYR A 12 -13.14 -4.91 7.69
C TYR A 12 -11.90 -4.00 7.67
N THR A 13 -11.96 -2.92 6.89
CA THR A 13 -10.85 -1.99 6.64
C THR A 13 -10.19 -1.44 7.90
N MET A 14 -10.97 -1.15 8.95
CA MET A 14 -10.45 -0.62 10.22
C MET A 14 -9.48 -1.59 10.93
N TYR A 15 -9.61 -2.90 10.71
CA TYR A 15 -8.72 -3.89 11.32
C TYR A 15 -7.32 -3.90 10.73
N TYR A 16 -7.04 -3.17 9.64
CA TYR A 16 -5.67 -2.95 9.18
C TYR A 16 -4.81 -2.28 10.26
N HIS A 17 -5.37 -1.37 11.06
CA HIS A 17 -4.64 -0.79 12.18
C HIS A 17 -4.25 -1.83 13.23
N TYR A 18 -5.18 -2.74 13.55
CA TYR A 18 -4.93 -3.80 14.52
C TYR A 18 -3.94 -4.84 13.99
N ALA A 19 -4.04 -5.21 12.70
CA ALA A 19 -3.08 -6.10 12.05
C ALA A 19 -1.67 -5.49 12.06
N ARG A 20 -1.53 -4.19 11.77
CA ARG A 20 -0.24 -3.48 11.82
C ARG A 20 0.38 -3.46 13.22
N LEU A 21 -0.42 -3.41 14.28
CA LEU A 21 0.08 -3.54 15.66
C LEU A 21 0.63 -4.95 15.93
N ILE A 22 -0.03 -5.99 15.40
CA ILE A 22 0.46 -7.37 15.48
C ILE A 22 1.79 -7.51 14.72
N GLU A 23 1.89 -6.95 13.51
CA GLU A 23 3.12 -6.97 12.72
C GLU A 23 4.26 -6.17 13.37
N ALA A 24 3.94 -5.04 14.02
CA ALA A 24 4.93 -4.27 14.76
C ALA A 24 5.50 -5.04 15.97
N LEU A 25 4.64 -5.78 16.69
CA LEU A 25 5.09 -6.67 17.76
C LEU A 25 5.96 -7.80 17.21
N TYR A 26 5.49 -8.48 16.15
CA TYR A 26 6.25 -9.53 15.48
C TYR A 26 7.61 -9.03 15.00
N ALA A 27 7.68 -7.83 14.42
CA ALA A 27 8.95 -7.25 13.99
C ALA A 27 9.90 -7.01 15.17
N ALA A 28 9.39 -6.59 16.33
CA ALA A 28 10.19 -6.44 17.54
C ALA A 28 10.72 -7.78 18.07
N GLU A 29 9.87 -8.81 18.13
CA GLU A 29 10.26 -10.17 18.53
C GLU A 29 11.30 -10.75 17.55
N ARG A 30 11.08 -10.58 16.24
CA ARG A 30 12.02 -11.06 15.22
C ARG A 30 13.36 -10.33 15.26
N MET A 31 13.37 -9.04 15.61
CA MET A 31 14.62 -8.31 15.83
C MET A 31 15.41 -8.89 17.01
N GLU A 32 14.74 -9.23 18.12
CA GLU A 32 15.40 -9.89 19.26
C GLU A 32 15.99 -11.24 18.85
N GLU A 33 15.25 -12.08 18.13
CA GLU A 33 15.75 -13.37 17.63
C GLU A 33 17.01 -13.20 16.76
N LEU A 34 16.99 -12.25 15.83
CA LEU A 34 18.12 -11.96 14.95
C LEU A 34 19.34 -11.44 15.72
N LEU A 35 19.14 -10.65 16.78
CA LEU A 35 20.22 -10.16 17.63
C LEU A 35 20.93 -11.29 18.41
N HIS A 36 20.25 -12.42 18.63
CA HIS A 36 20.84 -13.60 19.26
C HIS A 36 21.50 -14.56 18.25
N ASP A 37 21.35 -14.31 16.95
CA ASP A 37 22.02 -15.10 15.91
C ASP A 37 23.52 -14.74 15.87
N PRO A 38 24.45 -15.69 16.15
CA PRO A 38 25.88 -15.40 16.13
C PRO A 38 26.37 -14.87 14.78
N ASP A 39 25.71 -15.24 13.68
CA ASP A 39 26.09 -14.81 12.32
C ASP A 39 25.83 -13.32 12.08
N ILE A 40 25.00 -12.65 12.91
CA ILE A 40 24.71 -11.22 12.74
C ILE A 40 25.95 -10.32 12.91
N THR A 41 26.98 -10.83 13.59
CA THR A 41 28.28 -10.16 13.75
C THR A 41 29.41 -10.80 12.94
N GLY A 42 29.07 -11.77 12.07
CA GLY A 42 30.02 -12.47 11.22
C GLY A 42 30.68 -11.57 10.18
N SER A 43 31.82 -12.03 9.65
CA SER A 43 32.60 -11.31 8.63
C SER A 43 32.28 -11.75 7.19
N GLU A 44 31.57 -12.86 7.01
CA GLU A 44 31.21 -13.43 5.70
C GLU A 44 29.99 -12.72 5.09
N LEU A 45 30.17 -11.44 4.75
CA LEU A 45 29.07 -10.54 4.38
C LEU A 45 28.74 -10.52 2.89
N ARG A 46 29.64 -11.03 2.04
CA ARG A 46 29.57 -10.79 0.59
C ARG A 46 29.94 -12.02 -0.20
N ILE A 47 29.01 -12.42 -1.06
CA ILE A 47 29.27 -13.35 -2.15
C ILE A 47 29.31 -12.53 -3.44
N THR A 48 30.41 -12.63 -4.20
CA THR A 48 30.56 -11.97 -5.50
C THR A 48 30.44 -12.98 -6.62
N SER A 49 29.68 -12.62 -7.66
CA SER A 49 29.70 -13.31 -8.94
C SER A 49 30.22 -12.36 -10.02
N SER A 50 31.04 -12.88 -10.93
CA SER A 50 31.43 -12.20 -12.16
C SER A 50 30.50 -12.53 -13.34
N GLU A 51 29.56 -13.45 -13.15
CA GLU A 51 28.60 -13.85 -14.16
C GLU A 51 27.41 -12.89 -14.18
N LEU A 52 27.20 -12.24 -15.33
CA LEU A 52 26.09 -11.34 -15.54
C LEU A 52 24.86 -12.13 -15.97
N GLN A 53 23.77 -11.98 -15.23
CA GLN A 53 22.45 -12.43 -15.65
C GLN A 53 21.69 -11.23 -16.24
N PRO A 54 21.09 -11.36 -17.44
CA PRO A 54 20.45 -10.24 -18.13
C PRO A 54 19.15 -9.76 -17.46
N GLU A 55 18.61 -10.52 -16.50
CA GLU A 55 17.34 -10.26 -15.84
C GLU A 55 17.38 -10.67 -14.37
N GLY A 56 16.75 -9.86 -13.51
CA GLY A 56 16.65 -10.12 -12.08
C GLY A 56 15.33 -9.63 -11.50
N ILE A 57 14.73 -10.45 -10.63
CA ILE A 57 13.48 -10.14 -9.94
C ILE A 57 13.72 -10.30 -8.43
N GLY A 58 13.52 -9.22 -7.69
CA GLY A 58 13.53 -9.20 -6.23
C GLY A 58 12.12 -8.97 -5.69
N VAL A 59 11.69 -9.80 -4.75
CA VAL A 59 10.38 -9.69 -4.11
C VAL A 59 10.56 -9.69 -2.60
N ILE A 60 9.97 -8.72 -1.92
CA ILE A 60 9.93 -8.65 -0.46
C ILE A 60 8.55 -8.20 0.02
N GLU A 61 8.21 -8.50 1.27
CA GLU A 61 7.07 -7.87 1.94
C GLU A 61 7.51 -6.54 2.55
N ALA A 62 7.09 -5.44 1.92
CA ALA A 62 7.21 -4.12 2.54
C ALA A 62 6.08 -3.95 3.59
N PRO A 63 6.19 -3.00 4.53
CA PRO A 63 5.16 -2.81 5.58
C PRO A 63 3.74 -2.48 5.08
N ARG A 64 3.56 -2.27 3.77
CA ARG A 64 2.31 -1.87 3.12
C ARG A 64 1.82 -2.90 2.10
N GLY A 65 2.45 -4.08 2.06
CA GLY A 65 2.21 -5.17 1.11
C GLY A 65 3.43 -5.51 0.25
N THR A 66 3.24 -6.44 -0.68
CA THR A 66 4.31 -6.99 -1.53
C THR A 66 4.96 -5.92 -2.41
N LEU A 67 6.29 -5.90 -2.44
CA LEU A 67 7.10 -5.04 -3.27
C LEU A 67 7.89 -5.89 -4.27
N ILE A 68 7.73 -5.59 -5.56
CA ILE A 68 8.38 -6.31 -6.65
C ILE A 68 9.26 -5.35 -7.42
N HIS A 69 10.54 -5.68 -7.51
CA HIS A 69 11.53 -5.00 -8.32
C HIS A 69 11.99 -5.94 -9.44
N HIS A 70 11.77 -5.53 -10.69
CA HIS A 70 12.16 -6.31 -11.87
C HIS A 70 13.07 -5.45 -12.76
N TYR A 71 14.28 -5.92 -12.98
CA TYR A 71 15.30 -5.23 -13.76
C TYR A 71 15.78 -6.11 -14.92
N GLN A 72 16.04 -5.47 -16.06
CA GLN A 72 16.75 -6.07 -17.19
C GLN A 72 17.97 -5.20 -17.51
N VAL A 73 19.08 -5.84 -17.86
CA VAL A 73 20.36 -5.16 -18.15
C VAL A 73 20.94 -5.61 -19.49
N ASP A 74 21.85 -4.81 -20.06
CA ASP A 74 22.64 -5.18 -21.24
C ASP A 74 23.89 -6.00 -20.86
N GLU A 75 24.70 -6.37 -21.86
CA GLU A 75 25.96 -7.12 -21.67
C GLU A 75 26.99 -6.42 -20.78
N LYS A 76 26.85 -5.11 -20.58
CA LYS A 76 27.72 -4.29 -19.72
C LYS A 76 27.12 -4.05 -18.33
N GLY A 77 25.92 -4.58 -18.06
CA GLY A 77 25.20 -4.39 -16.80
C GLY A 77 24.43 -3.07 -16.72
N ALA A 78 24.28 -2.33 -17.82
CA ALA A 78 23.48 -1.12 -17.83
C ALA A 78 21.99 -1.48 -17.89
N ILE A 79 21.17 -0.84 -17.05
CA ILE A 79 19.72 -1.09 -16.99
C ILE A 79 19.07 -0.69 -18.31
N THR A 80 18.38 -1.65 -18.94
CA THR A 80 17.63 -1.44 -20.19
C THR A 80 16.12 -1.37 -19.95
N LYS A 81 15.60 -2.08 -18.94
CA LYS A 81 14.20 -1.99 -18.50
C LYS A 81 14.08 -2.11 -16.99
N VAL A 82 13.03 -1.46 -16.48
CA VAL A 82 12.62 -1.54 -15.07
C VAL A 82 11.11 -1.68 -15.01
N ASN A 83 10.64 -2.60 -14.18
CA ASN A 83 9.26 -2.68 -13.75
C ASN A 83 9.21 -2.74 -12.22
N LEU A 84 8.47 -1.80 -11.63
CA LEU A 84 8.30 -1.70 -10.18
C LEU A 84 6.81 -1.85 -9.86
N ILE A 85 6.46 -2.93 -9.16
CA ILE A 85 5.11 -3.12 -8.64
C ILE A 85 5.16 -2.87 -7.14
N VAL A 86 4.75 -1.66 -6.77
CA VAL A 86 4.92 -1.14 -5.40
C VAL A 86 3.72 -1.49 -4.54
N ALA A 87 3.99 -1.88 -3.30
CA ALA A 87 3.04 -2.32 -2.27
C ALA A 87 1.66 -1.63 -2.31
N THR A 88 1.60 -0.32 -2.11
CA THR A 88 0.33 0.43 -2.07
C THR A 88 -0.47 0.37 -3.38
N GLY A 89 0.19 0.15 -4.52
CA GLY A 89 -0.48 -0.01 -5.83
C GLY A 89 -1.48 -1.16 -5.84
N HIS A 90 -1.17 -2.28 -5.17
CA HIS A 90 -2.06 -3.42 -5.03
C HIS A 90 -3.39 -3.06 -4.34
N ASN A 91 -3.35 -2.11 -3.40
CA ASN A 91 -4.51 -1.68 -2.61
C ASN A 91 -5.29 -0.53 -3.23
N ASN A 92 -4.89 -0.01 -4.40
CA ASN A 92 -5.54 1.16 -5.00
C ASN A 92 -7.02 0.92 -5.31
N TYR A 93 -7.37 -0.26 -5.82
CA TYR A 93 -8.77 -0.62 -6.07
C TYR A 93 -9.59 -0.68 -4.78
N ALA A 94 -9.05 -1.30 -3.73
CA ALA A 94 -9.71 -1.41 -2.44
C ALA A 94 -9.94 -0.03 -1.79
N MET A 95 -8.94 0.86 -1.88
CA MET A 95 -9.05 2.25 -1.41
C MET A 95 -10.17 3.01 -2.14
N ASN A 96 -10.21 2.96 -3.48
CA ASN A 96 -11.25 3.62 -4.27
C ASN A 96 -12.64 3.08 -3.93
N LYS A 97 -12.79 1.76 -3.80
CA LYS A 97 -14.06 1.14 -3.40
C LYS A 97 -14.49 1.52 -1.99
N GLY A 98 -13.55 1.57 -1.05
CA GLY A 98 -13.83 2.00 0.31
C GLY A 98 -14.34 3.44 0.37
N VAL A 99 -13.71 4.36 -0.38
CA VAL A 99 -14.18 5.76 -0.48
C VAL A 99 -15.57 5.83 -1.11
N GLU A 100 -15.82 5.07 -2.19
CA GLU A 100 -17.13 4.99 -2.83
C GLU A 100 -18.23 4.55 -1.84
N MET A 101 -17.96 3.50 -1.05
CA MET A 101 -18.90 2.97 -0.05
C MET A 101 -19.23 4.01 1.03
N VAL A 102 -18.22 4.73 1.54
CA VAL A 102 -18.44 5.81 2.52
C VAL A 102 -19.22 6.96 1.89
N ALA A 103 -18.90 7.35 0.66
CA ALA A 103 -19.62 8.41 -0.04
C ALA A 103 -21.11 8.07 -0.20
N ARG A 104 -21.43 6.85 -0.63
CA ARG A 104 -22.82 6.39 -0.77
C ARG A 104 -23.59 6.40 0.56
N GLN A 105 -22.91 6.11 1.67
CA GLN A 105 -23.53 6.04 2.99
C GLN A 105 -23.75 7.41 3.65
N TYR A 106 -22.90 8.41 3.36
CA TYR A 106 -22.87 9.67 4.12
C TYR A 106 -23.11 10.93 3.29
N VAL A 107 -23.17 10.83 1.95
CA VAL A 107 -23.46 11.95 1.05
C VAL A 107 -24.89 11.81 0.51
N HIS A 108 -25.77 12.72 0.92
CA HIS A 108 -27.15 12.77 0.47
C HIS A 108 -27.53 14.19 0.01
N GLY A 109 -28.35 14.29 -1.03
CA GLY A 109 -28.86 15.58 -1.53
C GLY A 109 -27.76 16.56 -2.00
N GLY A 110 -26.63 16.05 -2.51
CA GLY A 110 -25.53 16.86 -3.06
C GLY A 110 -24.73 17.71 -2.05
N THR A 111 -25.08 17.64 -0.76
CA THR A 111 -24.37 18.37 0.30
C THR A 111 -23.31 17.47 0.92
N VAL A 112 -22.06 17.88 0.79
CA VAL A 112 -20.90 17.17 1.36
C VAL A 112 -20.48 17.88 2.64
N LYS A 113 -20.70 17.23 3.79
CA LYS A 113 -20.27 17.75 5.09
C LYS A 113 -18.83 17.33 5.38
N GLU A 114 -18.09 18.13 6.14
CA GLU A 114 -16.71 17.82 6.52
C GLU A 114 -16.57 16.47 7.24
N GLY A 115 -17.57 16.10 8.06
CA GLY A 115 -17.60 14.79 8.71
C GLY A 115 -17.67 13.61 7.74
N ALA A 116 -18.23 13.79 6.54
CA ALA A 116 -18.22 12.76 5.49
C ALA A 116 -16.85 12.70 4.79
N LEU A 117 -16.23 13.85 4.49
CA LEU A 117 -14.89 13.93 3.91
C LEU A 117 -13.84 13.27 4.83
N ASN A 118 -13.86 13.58 6.12
CA ASN A 118 -12.94 12.98 7.07
C ASN A 118 -13.11 11.44 7.17
N ARG A 119 -14.33 10.92 7.03
CA ARG A 119 -14.57 9.46 7.00
C ARG A 119 -13.99 8.82 5.75
N MET A 120 -14.07 9.48 4.59
CA MET A 120 -13.45 9.00 3.36
C MET A 120 -11.93 8.97 3.49
N GLU A 121 -11.33 10.05 4.01
CA GLU A 121 -9.88 10.08 4.29
C GLU A 121 -9.48 9.02 5.32
N HIS A 122 -10.31 8.74 6.32
CA HIS A 122 -10.03 7.71 7.31
C HIS A 122 -9.94 6.32 6.69
N VAL A 123 -10.81 5.99 5.73
CA VAL A 123 -10.71 4.74 4.98
C VAL A 123 -9.37 4.65 4.23
N ILE A 124 -8.94 5.73 3.59
CA ILE A 124 -7.64 5.79 2.93
C ILE A 124 -6.51 5.55 3.94
N ARG A 125 -6.54 6.22 5.11
CA ARG A 125 -5.52 6.08 6.18
C ARG A 125 -5.41 4.66 6.73
N CYS A 126 -6.48 3.87 6.72
CA CYS A 126 -6.44 2.49 7.20
C CYS A 126 -5.40 1.65 6.43
N TYR A 127 -5.28 1.89 5.12
CA TYR A 127 -4.34 1.19 4.25
C TYR A 127 -2.89 1.69 4.37
N ASP A 128 -2.62 2.76 5.14
CA ASP A 128 -1.30 3.41 5.24
C ASP A 128 -0.64 3.60 3.86
N PRO A 129 -1.28 4.33 2.93
CA PRO A 129 -0.79 4.43 1.57
C PRO A 129 0.51 5.22 1.50
N CYS A 130 1.57 4.63 0.95
CA CYS A 130 2.77 5.39 0.57
C CYS A 130 2.61 5.91 -0.86
N LEU A 131 1.99 7.10 -1.01
CA LEU A 131 1.73 7.69 -2.32
C LEU A 131 3.00 8.10 -3.07
N SER A 132 4.03 8.53 -2.33
CA SER A 132 5.36 8.78 -2.89
C SER A 132 5.98 7.50 -3.46
N CYS A 133 5.78 6.36 -2.79
CA CYS A 133 6.25 5.07 -3.25
C CYS A 133 5.45 4.59 -4.48
N SER A 134 4.11 4.71 -4.46
CA SER A 134 3.24 4.09 -5.47
C SER A 134 3.17 4.80 -6.81
N THR A 135 3.46 6.09 -6.85
CA THR A 135 3.43 6.88 -8.10
C THR A 135 4.81 7.30 -8.56
N HIS A 136 5.85 7.04 -7.73
CA HIS A 136 7.15 7.69 -7.84
C HIS A 136 7.05 9.23 -7.96
N ALA A 137 5.91 9.83 -7.57
CA ALA A 137 5.59 11.23 -7.79
C ALA A 137 5.59 12.01 -6.46
N VAL A 138 5.98 13.28 -6.56
CA VAL A 138 6.17 14.18 -5.43
C VAL A 138 4.81 14.67 -4.89
N GLY A 139 4.37 14.09 -3.78
CA GLY A 139 4.00 14.85 -2.57
C GLY A 139 2.63 15.52 -2.47
N ARG A 140 1.57 15.08 -3.16
CA ARG A 140 0.18 15.50 -2.83
C ARG A 140 -0.81 14.34 -2.88
N MET A 141 -1.80 14.36 -1.98
CA MET A 141 -2.93 13.43 -1.94
C MET A 141 -4.24 14.19 -2.21
N PRO A 142 -4.44 14.75 -3.42
CA PRO A 142 -5.67 15.46 -3.72
C PRO A 142 -6.84 14.47 -3.71
N LEU A 143 -7.87 14.74 -2.89
CA LEU A 143 -9.12 13.98 -2.92
C LEU A 143 -10.08 14.68 -3.89
N LYS A 144 -10.27 14.09 -5.06
CA LYS A 144 -11.25 14.54 -6.04
C LYS A 144 -12.46 13.59 -6.03
N MET A 145 -13.63 14.12 -5.71
CA MET A 145 -14.89 13.39 -5.72
C MET A 145 -15.86 14.04 -6.72
N THR A 146 -16.33 13.25 -7.68
CA THR A 146 -17.36 13.67 -8.63
C THR A 146 -18.68 13.00 -8.29
N ILE A 147 -19.71 13.83 -8.04
CA ILE A 147 -21.08 13.41 -7.77
C ILE A 147 -21.83 13.45 -9.10
N VAL A 148 -22.46 12.33 -9.45
CA VAL A 148 -23.26 12.18 -10.68
C VAL A 148 -24.72 11.88 -10.35
N ASP A 149 -25.63 12.25 -11.24
CA ASP A 149 -27.04 11.89 -11.18
C ASP A 149 -27.30 10.46 -11.70
N GLU A 150 -28.56 10.02 -11.67
CA GLU A 150 -28.99 8.71 -12.17
C GLU A 150 -28.73 8.48 -13.67
N ASN A 151 -28.55 9.56 -14.44
CA ASN A 151 -28.23 9.55 -15.87
C ASN A 151 -26.72 9.68 -16.14
N GLY A 152 -25.89 9.66 -15.08
CA GLY A 152 -24.45 9.83 -15.17
C GLY A 152 -23.99 11.26 -15.46
N ARG A 153 -24.88 12.25 -15.37
CA ARG A 153 -24.50 13.67 -15.54
C ARG A 153 -23.85 14.17 -14.26
N GLU A 154 -22.76 14.90 -14.40
CA GLU A 154 -22.07 15.51 -13.26
C GLU A 154 -22.95 16.57 -12.60
N ILE A 155 -23.26 16.35 -11.32
CA ILE A 155 -23.96 17.32 -10.46
C ILE A 155 -22.93 18.29 -9.86
N ARG A 156 -21.81 17.75 -9.37
CA ARG A 156 -20.81 18.52 -8.64
C ARG A 156 -19.49 17.76 -8.51
N THR A 157 -18.38 18.48 -8.66
CA THR A 157 -17.06 18.01 -8.24
C THR A 157 -16.61 18.73 -6.96
N VAL A 158 -16.06 17.97 -6.01
CA VAL A 158 -15.44 18.47 -4.78
C VAL A 158 -13.97 18.05 -4.80
N GLU A 159 -13.08 19.01 -4.59
CA GLU A 159 -11.64 18.79 -4.56
C GLU A 159 -11.08 19.31 -3.24
N LYS A 160 -10.33 18.46 -2.53
CA LYS A 160 -9.58 18.81 -1.33
C LYS A 160 -8.10 18.60 -1.62
N ASN A 161 -7.35 19.70 -1.63
CA ASN A 161 -5.91 19.73 -1.88
C ASN A 161 -5.10 19.33 -0.64
#